data_AF-A0A483CWK6-F1
#
_entry.id   AF-A0A483CWK6-F1
#
_cell.length_a   1.000
_cell.length_b   1.000
_cell.length_c   1.000
_cell.angle_alpha   90.00
_cell.angle_beta   90.00
_cell.angle_gamma   90.00
#
_symmetry.space_group_name_H-M   'P 1'
#
loop_
_entity.id
_entity.type
_entity.pdbx_description
1 polymer ?
#
loop_
_entity_poly.entity_id
_entity_poly.type
_entity_poly.pdbx_seq_one_letter_code
_entity_poly.pdbx_strand_id
1 'polypeptide(L)'
;MGWRPPGKDCGLCGARTCEGFLAAVERGEKRLQECPFYHEGGTADGRGAAVHTGRDVLGNTYDFLLTPLPGEPSARKVVLPFRPDLVERWGIDAGDIVLGRPEGAGCPVQHVLRVIDADPITGLLTTHVVGPAHSRGKECLDVKAYHIVGFEGMARTVLRPPTFGMRQRFLPSACMMALTHTGVVNLVIGRGEEAQVRVEDIRL
;
A
#
# COMPACT_ATOMS: atom_id res chain seq x y z
N MET A 1 -13.57 25.23 9.02
CA MET A 1 -14.02 23.83 9.18
C MET A 1 -13.18 23.16 10.26
N GLY A 2 -13.78 22.44 11.22
CA GLY A 2 -13.08 21.91 12.41
C GLY A 2 -12.61 20.45 12.34
N TRP A 3 -12.95 19.72 11.27
CA TRP A 3 -12.54 18.32 11.10
C TRP A 3 -11.16 18.22 10.44
N ARG A 4 -10.31 17.32 10.95
CA ARG A 4 -9.01 16.98 10.36
C ARG A 4 -9.05 15.55 9.81
N PRO A 5 -8.52 15.29 8.61
CA PRO A 5 -8.49 13.97 8.03
C PRO A 5 -7.50 13.05 8.79
N PRO A 6 -7.62 11.73 8.61
CA PRO A 6 -6.80 10.73 9.30
C PRO A 6 -5.30 10.73 8.95
N GLY A 7 -4.81 11.55 8.04
CA GLY A 7 -3.39 11.50 7.61
C GLY A 7 -2.91 10.13 7.11
N LYS A 8 -3.83 9.22 6.76
CA LYS A 8 -3.54 7.84 6.32
C LYS A 8 -3.11 7.77 4.85
N ASP A 9 -3.42 8.81 4.07
CA ASP A 9 -3.21 8.86 2.62
C ASP A 9 -3.71 7.58 1.89
N CYS A 10 -4.78 6.99 2.43
CA CYS A 10 -5.24 5.66 2.07
C CYS A 10 -5.91 5.56 0.69
N GLY A 11 -6.15 6.68 0.00
CA GLY A 11 -6.82 6.71 -1.30
C GLY A 11 -8.32 6.35 -1.29
N LEU A 12 -8.93 6.00 -0.15
CA LEU A 12 -10.32 5.52 -0.11
C LEU A 12 -11.35 6.56 -0.56
N CYS A 13 -11.07 7.84 -0.35
CA CYS A 13 -11.88 8.94 -0.85
C CYS A 13 -11.52 9.36 -2.28
N GLY A 14 -10.58 8.67 -2.94
CA GLY A 14 -10.08 8.98 -4.28
C GLY A 14 -9.01 10.08 -4.35
N ALA A 15 -8.62 10.69 -3.22
CA ALA A 15 -7.50 11.63 -3.17
C ALA A 15 -6.17 10.92 -2.83
N ARG A 16 -5.05 11.40 -3.38
CA ARG A 16 -3.71 10.82 -3.13
C ARG A 16 -3.24 11.02 -1.69
N THR A 17 -3.56 12.17 -1.10
CA THR A 17 -3.23 12.49 0.29
C THR A 17 -4.45 13.04 1.01
N CYS A 18 -4.45 12.95 2.34
CA CYS A 18 -5.44 13.54 3.21
C CYS A 18 -5.47 15.07 3.08
N GLU A 19 -4.32 15.71 2.85
CA GLU A 19 -4.24 17.13 2.52
C GLU A 19 -4.85 17.44 1.15
N GLY A 20 -4.56 16.61 0.13
CA GLY A 20 -5.16 16.74 -1.20
C GLY A 20 -6.68 16.54 -1.17
N PHE A 21 -7.19 15.66 -0.30
CA PHE A 21 -8.62 15.52 -0.05
C PHE A 21 -9.21 16.79 0.54
N LEU A 22 -8.60 17.35 1.59
CA LEU A 22 -9.07 18.61 2.19
C LEU A 22 -9.08 19.75 1.17
N ALA A 23 -8.03 19.90 0.38
CA ALA A 23 -7.96 20.92 -0.66
C ALA A 23 -9.08 20.76 -1.71
N ALA A 24 -9.44 19.52 -2.07
CA ALA A 24 -10.57 19.25 -2.97
C ALA A 24 -11.92 19.56 -2.33
N VAL A 25 -12.07 19.32 -1.02
CA VAL A 25 -13.27 19.72 -0.26
C VAL A 25 -13.40 21.24 -0.19
N GLU A 26 -12.30 21.95 0.05
CA GLU A 26 -12.26 23.42 0.06
C GLU A 26 -12.63 24.02 -1.30
N ARG A 27 -12.25 23.37 -2.40
CA ARG A 27 -12.66 23.77 -3.77
C ARG A 27 -14.09 23.35 -4.14
N GLY A 28 -14.81 22.63 -3.27
CA GLY A 28 -16.16 22.13 -3.55
C GLY A 28 -16.22 20.94 -4.52
N GLU A 29 -15.07 20.36 -4.88
CA GLU A 29 -14.97 19.19 -5.77
C GLU A 29 -15.32 17.88 -5.05
N LYS A 30 -15.22 17.89 -3.71
CA LYS A 30 -15.52 16.75 -2.83
C LYS A 30 -16.29 17.18 -1.59
N ARG A 31 -16.94 16.22 -0.95
CA ARG A 31 -17.62 16.37 0.34
C ARG A 31 -16.87 15.61 1.42
N LEU A 32 -16.87 16.12 2.66
CA LEU A 32 -16.22 15.48 3.80
C LEU A 32 -16.69 14.02 4.01
N GLN A 33 -17.96 13.75 3.75
CA GLN A 33 -18.59 12.43 3.82
C GLN A 33 -18.01 11.40 2.83
N GLU A 34 -17.25 11.84 1.82
CA GLU A 34 -16.53 10.92 0.93
C GLU A 34 -15.30 10.29 1.57
N CYS A 35 -14.80 10.83 2.70
CA CYS A 35 -13.82 10.15 3.52
C CYS A 35 -14.53 9.10 4.38
N PRO A 36 -14.20 7.80 4.29
CA PRO A 36 -14.83 6.76 5.11
C PRO A 36 -14.52 6.88 6.61
N PHE A 37 -13.57 7.76 6.97
CA PHE A 37 -13.21 8.08 8.34
C PHE A 37 -13.83 9.42 8.82
N TYR A 38 -14.73 10.02 8.05
CA TYR A 38 -15.46 11.22 8.46
C TYR A 38 -16.70 10.86 9.28
N HIS A 39 -16.88 11.55 10.41
CA HIS A 39 -18.05 11.43 11.30
C HIS A 39 -18.47 12.84 11.74
N GLU A 40 -19.77 13.15 11.72
CA GLU A 40 -20.26 14.47 12.13
C GLU A 40 -20.06 14.69 13.63
N GLY A 41 -19.58 15.88 14.01
CA GLY A 41 -19.32 16.24 15.42
C GLY A 41 -18.05 15.64 16.04
N GLY A 42 -17.31 14.81 15.31
CA GLY A 42 -16.00 14.33 15.76
C GLY A 42 -14.89 15.30 15.40
N THR A 43 -14.08 15.71 16.38
CA THR A 43 -12.64 15.80 16.11
C THR A 43 -12.21 14.42 15.61
N ALA A 44 -11.22 14.32 14.71
CA ALA A 44 -10.67 13.01 14.40
C ALA A 44 -10.20 12.39 15.72
N ASP A 45 -11.05 11.55 16.30
CA ASP A 45 -10.74 10.71 17.44
C ASP A 45 -9.40 10.10 17.04
N GLY A 46 -8.36 10.26 17.86
CA GLY A 46 -6.97 9.96 17.52
C GLY A 46 -6.69 8.52 17.05
N ARG A 47 -7.75 7.71 16.90
CA ARG A 47 -7.89 6.44 16.19
C ARG A 47 -7.74 6.56 14.67
N GLY A 48 -7.88 7.77 14.12
CA GLY A 48 -7.82 8.03 12.68
C GLY A 48 -6.44 8.43 12.15
N ALA A 49 -5.61 9.13 12.92
CA ALA A 49 -4.30 9.55 12.48
C ALA A 49 -3.43 8.30 12.15
N ALA A 50 -2.88 8.17 10.94
CA ALA A 50 -1.65 7.37 10.77
C ALA A 50 -0.49 8.14 11.40
N VAL A 51 -0.54 8.33 12.72
CA VAL A 51 0.69 8.53 13.45
C VAL A 51 1.43 7.21 13.28
N HIS A 52 2.39 7.18 12.38
CA HIS A 52 3.36 6.09 12.33
C HIS A 52 4.20 6.21 13.61
N THR A 53 3.68 5.67 14.71
CA THR A 53 4.24 5.77 16.07
C THR A 53 5.51 4.95 16.26
N GLY A 54 5.98 4.27 15.19
CA GLY A 54 6.93 3.19 15.27
C GLY A 54 6.36 1.87 15.80
N ARG A 55 5.02 1.80 15.98
CA ARG A 55 4.30 0.58 16.36
C ARG A 55 3.12 0.30 15.45
N ASP A 56 2.83 -0.99 15.27
CA ASP A 56 1.72 -1.50 14.50
C ASP A 56 0.43 -1.63 15.34
N VAL A 57 -0.66 -2.11 14.73
CA VAL A 57 -1.98 -2.24 15.40
C VAL A 57 -1.98 -3.18 16.62
N LEU A 58 -0.99 -4.06 16.74
CA LEU A 58 -0.81 -4.97 17.87
C LEU A 58 0.26 -4.46 18.86
N GLY A 59 0.86 -3.29 18.60
CA GLY A 59 1.91 -2.70 19.42
C GLY A 59 3.32 -3.18 19.07
N ASN A 60 3.50 -4.02 18.05
CA ASN A 60 4.83 -4.47 17.61
C ASN A 60 5.59 -3.32 16.95
N THR A 61 6.90 -3.27 17.16
CA THR A 61 7.73 -2.26 16.51
C THR A 61 8.19 -2.67 15.12
N TYR A 62 8.48 -1.69 14.26
CA TYR A 62 9.07 -1.91 12.94
C TYR A 62 10.34 -1.08 12.73
N ASP A 63 11.20 -1.58 11.85
CA ASP A 63 12.51 -1.00 11.57
C ASP A 63 12.40 0.24 10.69
N PHE A 64 11.55 0.18 9.66
CA PHE A 64 11.32 1.28 8.74
C PHE A 64 9.88 1.29 8.18
N LEU A 65 9.45 2.46 7.71
CA LEU A 65 8.28 2.62 6.87
C LEU A 65 8.67 2.44 5.41
N LEU A 66 7.85 1.74 4.63
CA LEU A 66 8.03 1.64 3.20
C LEU A 66 7.05 2.57 2.49
N THR A 67 7.58 3.66 1.94
CA THR A 67 6.86 4.71 1.22
C THR A 67 7.02 4.57 -0.30
N PRO A 68 6.24 5.30 -1.12
CA PRO A 68 6.35 5.21 -2.56
C PRO A 68 7.73 5.63 -3.10
N LEU A 69 8.09 5.11 -4.27
CA LEU A 69 9.17 5.70 -5.06
C LEU A 69 8.79 7.11 -5.54
N PRO A 70 9.76 7.98 -5.86
CA PRO A 70 9.47 9.32 -6.38
C PRO A 70 8.52 9.28 -7.58
N GLY A 71 7.42 10.03 -7.50
CA GLY A 71 6.40 10.11 -8.55
C GLY A 71 5.36 8.99 -8.56
N GLU A 72 5.48 7.97 -7.70
CA GLU A 72 4.56 6.84 -7.64
C GLU A 72 3.47 7.02 -6.57
N PRO A 73 2.26 6.43 -6.75
CA PRO A 73 1.16 6.58 -5.81
C PRO A 73 1.28 5.71 -4.55
N SER A 74 2.07 4.63 -4.62
CA SER A 74 2.31 3.70 -3.52
C SER A 74 3.66 3.01 -3.72
N ALA A 75 4.19 2.39 -2.66
CA ALA A 75 5.26 1.42 -2.83
C ALA A 75 4.79 0.31 -3.78
N ARG A 76 5.69 -0.15 -4.65
CA ARG A 76 5.40 -1.25 -5.55
C ARG A 76 5.24 -2.52 -4.75
N LYS A 77 4.28 -3.34 -5.16
CA LYS A 77 4.02 -4.67 -4.62
C LYS A 77 4.14 -5.68 -5.74
N VAL A 78 5.01 -6.66 -5.55
CA VAL A 78 5.17 -7.80 -6.45
C VAL A 78 4.29 -8.92 -5.93
N VAL A 79 3.36 -9.39 -6.76
CA VAL A 79 2.39 -10.41 -6.40
C VAL A 79 2.39 -11.55 -7.40
N LEU A 80 2.10 -12.76 -6.93
CA LEU A 80 1.90 -13.94 -7.76
C LEU A 80 0.48 -14.46 -7.52
N PRO A 81 -0.42 -14.41 -8.52
CA PRO A 81 -1.70 -15.08 -8.44
C PRO A 81 -1.51 -16.57 -8.11
N PHE A 82 -2.44 -17.18 -7.35
CA PHE A 82 -2.39 -18.63 -7.07
C PHE A 82 -2.45 -19.49 -8.35
N ARG A 83 -2.96 -18.90 -9.43
CA ARG A 83 -2.91 -19.44 -10.78
C ARG A 83 -2.12 -18.49 -11.68
N PRO A 84 -0.80 -18.68 -11.80
CA PRO A 84 0.05 -17.81 -12.61
C PRO A 84 -0.37 -17.78 -14.09
N ASP A 85 -0.95 -18.88 -14.60
CA ASP A 85 -1.46 -18.98 -15.97
C ASP A 85 -2.56 -17.96 -16.30
N LEU A 86 -3.22 -17.37 -15.30
CA LEU A 86 -4.23 -16.33 -15.52
C LEU A 86 -3.64 -15.06 -16.11
N VAL A 87 -2.36 -14.75 -15.85
CA VAL A 87 -1.69 -13.58 -16.41
C VAL A 87 -1.69 -13.67 -17.94
N GLU A 88 -1.23 -14.80 -18.49
CA GLU A 88 -1.25 -15.06 -19.93
C GLU A 88 -2.69 -15.23 -20.46
N ARG A 89 -3.50 -16.08 -19.82
CA ARG A 89 -4.83 -16.45 -20.33
C ARG A 89 -5.84 -15.31 -20.34
N TRP A 90 -5.68 -14.33 -19.46
CA TRP A 90 -6.54 -13.14 -19.43
C TRP A 90 -5.88 -11.93 -20.10
N GLY A 91 -4.65 -12.07 -20.59
CA GLY A 91 -3.91 -10.97 -21.21
C GLY A 91 -3.70 -9.81 -20.25
N ILE A 92 -3.37 -10.09 -18.98
CA ILE A 92 -3.13 -9.05 -17.96
C ILE A 92 -1.89 -8.26 -18.35
N ASP A 93 -2.02 -6.94 -18.48
CA ASP A 93 -0.95 -6.04 -18.92
C ASP A 93 -0.91 -4.74 -18.10
N ALA A 94 0.11 -3.92 -18.33
CA ALA A 94 0.30 -2.63 -17.70
C ALA A 94 -0.95 -1.73 -17.83
N GLY A 95 -1.38 -1.16 -16.70
CA GLY A 95 -2.57 -0.33 -16.61
C GLY A 95 -3.83 -1.07 -16.13
N ASP A 96 -3.88 -2.39 -16.24
CA ASP A 96 -5.01 -3.18 -15.78
C ASP A 96 -5.22 -3.06 -14.27
N ILE A 97 -6.48 -3.23 -13.85
CA ILE A 97 -6.86 -3.25 -12.45
C ILE A 97 -7.11 -4.69 -12.04
N VAL A 98 -6.22 -5.20 -11.18
CA VAL A 98 -6.32 -6.53 -10.60
C VAL A 98 -6.87 -6.43 -9.17
N LEU A 99 -7.88 -7.24 -8.88
CA LEU A 99 -8.46 -7.40 -7.55
C LEU A 99 -8.00 -8.72 -6.95
N GLY A 100 -7.76 -8.72 -5.65
CA GLY A 100 -7.51 -9.96 -4.93
C GLY A 100 -7.14 -9.74 -3.48
N ARG A 101 -7.11 -10.85 -2.74
CA ARG A 101 -6.68 -10.88 -1.35
C ARG A 101 -5.23 -11.38 -1.24
N PRO A 102 -4.39 -10.77 -0.40
CA PRO A 102 -3.04 -11.24 -0.14
C PRO A 102 -3.06 -12.46 0.80
N GLU A 103 -3.44 -13.62 0.27
CA GLU A 103 -3.48 -14.86 1.03
C GLU A 103 -2.05 -15.25 1.46
N GLY A 104 -1.85 -15.44 2.76
CA GLY A 104 -0.55 -15.57 3.42
C GLY A 104 -0.17 -14.41 4.35
N ALA A 105 -0.76 -13.22 4.16
CA ALA A 105 -0.56 -12.06 5.04
C ALA A 105 -1.80 -11.75 5.91
N GLY A 106 -2.80 -12.63 5.95
CA GLY A 106 -3.97 -12.51 6.84
C GLY A 106 -4.85 -11.26 6.64
N CYS A 107 -4.62 -10.46 5.58
CA CYS A 107 -5.38 -9.23 5.37
C CYS A 107 -6.83 -9.54 4.98
N PRO A 108 -7.84 -9.01 5.71
CA PRO A 108 -9.24 -9.21 5.36
C PRO A 108 -9.68 -8.27 4.21
N VAL A 109 -8.83 -7.32 3.82
CA VAL A 109 -9.20 -6.27 2.86
C VAL A 109 -8.85 -6.70 1.44
N GLN A 110 -9.82 -6.58 0.52
CA GLN A 110 -9.57 -6.71 -0.90
C GLN A 110 -8.62 -5.59 -1.36
N HIS A 111 -7.50 -5.99 -1.97
CA HIS A 111 -6.58 -5.04 -2.56
C HIS A 111 -7.00 -4.70 -3.99
N VAL A 112 -6.90 -3.42 -4.33
CA VAL A 112 -7.01 -2.92 -5.70
C VAL A 112 -5.61 -2.59 -6.18
N LEU A 113 -5.14 -3.35 -7.14
CA LEU A 113 -3.79 -3.28 -7.68
C LEU A 113 -3.86 -2.76 -9.11
N ARG A 114 -3.10 -1.72 -9.42
CA ARG A 114 -2.88 -1.28 -10.81
C ARG A 114 -1.57 -1.89 -11.30
N VAL A 115 -1.63 -2.63 -12.39
CA VAL A 115 -0.46 -3.31 -12.98
C VAL A 115 0.50 -2.26 -13.56
N ILE A 116 1.77 -2.41 -13.23
CA ILE A 116 2.89 -1.64 -13.78
C ILE A 116 3.59 -2.47 -14.84
N ASP A 117 3.79 -3.75 -14.55
CA ASP A 117 4.46 -4.72 -15.39
C ASP A 117 3.90 -6.12 -15.08
N ALA A 118 3.78 -6.94 -16.11
CA ALA A 118 3.28 -8.31 -16.04
C ALA A 118 4.25 -9.26 -16.75
N ASP A 119 4.79 -10.22 -16.03
CA ASP A 119 5.69 -11.22 -16.58
C ASP A 119 4.87 -12.43 -17.08
N PRO A 120 4.82 -12.68 -18.40
CA PRO A 120 4.02 -13.77 -18.96
C PRO A 120 4.63 -15.15 -18.70
N ILE A 121 5.92 -15.23 -18.36
CA ILE A 121 6.61 -16.50 -18.10
C ILE A 121 6.38 -16.94 -16.66
N THR A 122 6.50 -16.01 -15.70
CA THR A 122 6.40 -16.33 -14.27
C THR A 122 5.01 -16.09 -13.70
N GLY A 123 4.18 -15.28 -14.37
CA GLY A 123 2.91 -14.78 -13.87
C GLY A 123 3.06 -13.76 -12.74
N LEU A 124 4.27 -13.21 -12.53
CA LEU A 124 4.48 -12.14 -11.56
C LEU A 124 3.89 -10.83 -12.07
N LEU A 125 3.23 -10.12 -11.16
CA LEU A 125 2.71 -8.79 -11.41
C LEU A 125 3.43 -7.79 -10.49
N THR A 126 4.04 -6.77 -11.09
CA THR A 126 4.52 -5.60 -10.35
C THR A 126 3.41 -4.57 -10.35
N THR A 127 2.97 -4.11 -9.17
CA THR A 127 1.73 -3.34 -9.04
C THR A 127 1.85 -2.15 -8.09
N HIS A 128 1.00 -1.13 -8.30
CA HIS A 128 0.68 -0.13 -7.30
C HIS A 128 -0.58 -0.53 -6.53
N VAL A 129 -0.58 -0.39 -5.21
CA VAL A 129 -1.83 -0.41 -4.42
C VAL A 129 -2.51 0.96 -4.57
N VAL A 130 -3.68 1.00 -5.21
CA VAL A 130 -4.37 2.26 -5.59
C VAL A 130 -5.69 2.51 -4.86
N GLY A 131 -6.14 1.57 -4.05
CA GLY A 131 -7.30 1.70 -3.17
C GLY A 131 -8.67 1.46 -3.86
N PRO A 132 -9.71 1.09 -3.10
CA PRO A 132 -11.08 0.78 -3.59
C PRO A 132 -11.76 1.84 -4.46
N ALA A 133 -11.46 3.13 -4.29
CA ALA A 133 -12.05 4.16 -5.13
C ALA A 133 -11.63 4.01 -6.60
N HIS A 134 -10.42 3.48 -6.84
CA HIS A 134 -9.85 3.38 -8.18
C HIS A 134 -10.55 2.33 -9.05
N SER A 135 -11.22 1.34 -8.46
CA SER A 135 -11.93 0.26 -9.18
C SER A 135 -13.39 0.58 -9.48
N ARG A 136 -13.96 1.66 -8.95
CA ARG A 136 -15.39 1.98 -9.13
C ARG A 136 -15.69 2.32 -10.59
N GLY A 137 -16.64 1.60 -11.18
CA GLY A 137 -17.08 1.85 -12.56
C GLY A 137 -16.05 1.48 -13.64
N LYS A 138 -15.04 0.69 -13.29
CA LYS A 138 -14.01 0.21 -14.22
C LYS A 138 -14.06 -1.31 -14.32
N GLU A 139 -13.65 -1.83 -15.47
CA GLU A 139 -13.37 -3.25 -15.60
C GLU A 139 -12.19 -3.63 -14.71
N CYS A 140 -12.33 -4.77 -14.03
CA CYS A 140 -11.38 -5.26 -13.06
C CYS A 140 -11.22 -6.77 -13.21
N LEU A 141 -9.99 -7.25 -13.15
CA LEU A 141 -9.64 -8.67 -13.24
C LEU A 141 -9.47 -9.21 -11.82
N ASP A 142 -10.42 -10.01 -11.35
CA ASP A 142 -10.40 -10.56 -9.99
C ASP A 142 -9.70 -11.92 -9.95
N VAL A 143 -8.43 -11.92 -9.56
CA VAL A 143 -7.61 -13.13 -9.39
C VAL A 143 -7.92 -13.87 -8.09
N LYS A 144 -8.90 -13.38 -7.30
CA LYS A 144 -9.37 -13.90 -5.99
C LYS A 144 -8.32 -13.79 -4.89
N ALA A 145 -7.18 -14.44 -5.08
CA ALA A 145 -6.10 -14.55 -4.11
C ALA A 145 -4.73 -14.56 -4.78
N TYR A 146 -3.73 -14.02 -4.09
CA TYR A 146 -2.35 -13.99 -4.54
C TYR A 146 -1.38 -14.10 -3.36
N HIS A 147 -0.17 -14.55 -3.63
CA HIS A 147 0.97 -14.45 -2.73
C HIS A 147 1.64 -13.08 -2.88
N ILE A 148 2.01 -12.46 -1.75
CA ILE A 148 2.92 -11.31 -1.78
C ILE A 148 4.34 -11.84 -1.90
N VAL A 149 5.00 -11.53 -3.01
CA VAL A 149 6.37 -11.98 -3.28
C VAL A 149 7.39 -10.98 -2.77
N GLY A 150 7.08 -9.69 -2.93
CA GLY A 150 7.97 -8.64 -2.47
C GLY A 150 7.37 -7.24 -2.54
N PHE A 151 8.15 -6.29 -2.07
CA PHE A 151 7.87 -4.87 -2.18
C PHE A 151 9.10 -4.10 -2.63
N GLU A 152 8.86 -2.95 -3.25
CA GLU A 152 9.90 -1.98 -3.59
C GLU A 152 9.40 -0.57 -3.30
N GLY A 153 10.23 0.26 -2.69
CA GLY A 153 9.85 1.62 -2.30
C GLY A 153 11.00 2.37 -1.63
N MET A 154 10.69 3.54 -1.10
CA MET A 154 11.62 4.30 -0.26
C MET A 154 11.45 3.87 1.20
N ALA A 155 12.54 3.49 1.86
CA ALA A 155 12.58 3.22 3.28
C ALA A 155 12.81 4.53 4.03
N ARG A 156 11.91 4.84 4.97
CA ARG A 156 12.13 5.85 6.00
C ARG A 156 12.43 5.16 7.31
N THR A 157 13.64 5.37 7.83
CA THR A 157 14.09 4.72 9.07
C THR A 157 13.23 5.11 10.26
N VAL A 158 12.89 4.13 11.11
CA VAL A 158 12.09 4.31 12.32
C VAL A 158 12.87 3.84 13.53
N LEU A 159 13.26 2.56 13.56
CA LEU A 159 14.16 2.01 14.57
C LEU A 159 15.54 1.70 14.02
N ARG A 160 15.61 1.11 12.82
CA ARG A 160 16.86 0.65 12.21
C ARG A 160 16.81 0.85 10.70
N PRO A 161 17.90 1.31 10.08
CA PRO A 161 17.95 1.46 8.63
C PRO A 161 17.82 0.10 7.93
N PRO A 162 17.32 0.07 6.69
CA PRO A 162 17.31 -1.14 5.88
C PRO A 162 18.75 -1.64 5.65
N THR A 163 18.97 -2.94 5.84
CA THR A 163 20.28 -3.58 5.78
C THR A 163 20.22 -4.80 4.87
N PHE A 164 20.97 -4.79 3.77
CA PHE A 164 21.00 -5.88 2.80
C PHE A 164 21.26 -7.25 3.45
N GLY A 165 20.49 -8.26 3.03
CA GLY A 165 20.50 -9.63 3.55
C GLY A 165 19.80 -9.83 4.89
N MET A 166 19.40 -8.76 5.58
CA MET A 166 18.73 -8.86 6.87
C MET A 166 17.22 -9.06 6.71
N ARG A 167 16.64 -9.98 7.49
CA ARG A 167 15.19 -10.03 7.69
C ARG A 167 14.78 -8.93 8.67
N GLN A 168 14.02 -7.95 8.19
CA GLN A 168 13.59 -6.78 8.97
C GLN A 168 12.08 -6.62 8.97
N ARG A 169 11.56 -5.96 10.01
CA ARG A 169 10.15 -5.58 10.09
C ARG A 169 9.93 -4.25 9.42
N PHE A 170 8.91 -4.14 8.59
CA PHE A 170 8.54 -2.89 7.95
C PHE A 170 7.04 -2.74 7.90
N LEU A 171 6.59 -1.49 7.79
CA LEU A 171 5.19 -1.16 7.60
C LEU A 171 5.02 -0.44 6.25
N PRO A 172 4.30 -1.03 5.28
CA PRO A 172 3.91 -0.32 4.07
C PRO A 172 3.04 0.89 4.44
N SER A 173 3.38 2.09 3.96
CA SER A 173 2.66 3.32 4.34
C SER A 173 1.17 3.28 3.94
N ALA A 174 0.85 2.62 2.83
CA ALA A 174 -0.52 2.43 2.34
C ALA A 174 -1.27 1.26 3.02
N CYS A 175 -0.72 0.60 4.04
CA CYS A 175 -1.37 -0.51 4.72
C CYS A 175 -2.58 -0.03 5.55
N MET A 176 -3.79 -0.41 5.13
CA MET A 176 -5.02 -0.03 5.84
C MET A 176 -5.15 -0.66 7.23
N MET A 177 -4.59 -1.84 7.46
CA MET A 177 -4.61 -2.51 8.76
C MET A 177 -3.60 -1.95 9.75
N ALA A 178 -2.58 -1.21 9.27
CA ALA A 178 -1.41 -0.86 10.05
C ALA A 178 -0.74 -2.08 10.72
N LEU A 179 -0.66 -3.22 10.01
CA LEU A 179 0.01 -4.43 10.47
C LEU A 179 1.39 -4.57 9.81
N THR A 180 2.40 -4.86 10.61
CA THR A 180 3.77 -5.00 10.10
C THR A 180 3.96 -6.28 9.31
N HIS A 181 4.92 -6.22 8.38
CA HIS A 181 5.40 -7.36 7.61
C HIS A 181 6.87 -7.57 7.98
N THR A 182 7.38 -8.78 7.76
CA THR A 182 8.80 -9.09 7.78
C THR A 182 9.24 -9.52 6.39
N GLY A 183 10.48 -9.21 6.01
CA GLY A 183 11.04 -9.66 4.74
C GLY A 183 12.55 -9.51 4.72
N VAL A 184 13.22 -10.23 3.81
CA VAL A 184 14.66 -10.09 3.57
C VAL A 184 14.89 -8.89 2.66
N VAL A 185 15.73 -7.96 3.09
CA VAL A 185 16.14 -6.80 2.28
C VAL A 185 17.13 -7.26 1.22
N ASN A 186 16.72 -7.28 -0.05
CA ASN A 186 17.52 -7.76 -1.18
C ASN A 186 18.13 -6.63 -2.01
N LEU A 187 17.76 -5.38 -1.75
CA LEU A 187 18.36 -4.22 -2.40
C LEU A 187 18.33 -3.04 -1.43
N VAL A 188 19.42 -2.27 -1.40
CA VAL A 188 19.49 -0.95 -0.76
C VAL A 188 20.27 -0.02 -1.71
N ILE A 189 19.60 0.99 -2.25
CA ILE A 189 20.22 2.03 -3.09
C ILE A 189 20.05 3.38 -2.36
N GLY A 190 21.16 4.05 -2.10
CA GLY A 190 21.20 5.30 -1.35
C GLY A 190 21.99 5.17 -0.04
N ARG A 191 22.08 6.27 0.73
CA ARG A 191 22.75 6.33 2.03
C ARG A 191 21.92 7.15 3.01
N GLY A 192 21.81 6.70 4.25
CA GLY A 192 21.21 7.45 5.36
C GLY A 192 19.76 7.06 5.67
N GLU A 193 18.95 8.06 6.03
CA GLU A 193 17.57 7.87 6.52
C GLU A 193 16.55 7.57 5.43
N GLU A 194 16.91 7.84 4.16
CA GLU A 194 16.12 7.57 2.96
C GLU A 194 16.92 6.70 2.00
N ALA A 195 16.43 5.49 1.73
CA ALA A 195 17.03 4.58 0.77
C ALA A 195 15.94 3.90 -0.06
N GLN A 196 16.16 3.73 -1.36
CA GLN A 196 15.33 2.81 -2.14
C GLN A 196 15.66 1.38 -1.70
N VAL A 197 14.63 0.59 -1.42
CA VAL A 197 14.79 -0.78 -0.94
C VAL A 197 13.90 -1.73 -1.71
N ARG A 198 14.38 -2.95 -1.87
CA ARG A 198 13.58 -4.11 -2.27
C ARG A 198 13.58 -5.13 -1.15
N VAL A 199 12.40 -5.64 -0.81
CA VAL A 199 12.20 -6.60 0.27
C VAL A 199 11.42 -7.79 -0.28
N GLU A 200 11.88 -9.02 -0.03
CA GLU A 200 11.29 -10.27 -0.53
C GLU A 200 11.18 -11.31 0.59
N ASP A 201 10.64 -12.51 0.31
CA ASP A 201 10.29 -13.54 1.32
C ASP A 201 9.42 -12.94 2.44
N ILE A 202 8.30 -12.35 2.01
CA ILE A 202 7.39 -11.58 2.86
C ILE A 202 6.59 -12.50 3.78
N ARG A 203 6.57 -12.16 5.07
CA ARG A 203 5.81 -12.84 6.13
C ARG A 203 5.18 -11.81 7.08
N LEU A 204 4.33 -12.25 8.00
CA LEU A 204 3.88 -11.44 9.14
C LEU A 204 4.77 -11.70 10.36
#